data_AF-A0A132NH59-F1
#
_entry.id   AF-A0A132NH59-F1
#
_cell.length_a   1.000
_cell.length_b   1.000
_cell.length_c   1.000
_cell.angle_alpha   90.00
_cell.angle_beta   90.00
_cell.angle_gamma   90.00
#
_symmetry.space_group_name_H-M   'P 1'
#
loop_
_entity.id
_entity.type
_entity.pdbx_description
1 polymer ?
#
loop_
_entity_poly.entity_id
_entity_poly.type
_entity_poly.pdbx_seq_one_letter_code
_entity_poly.pdbx_strand_id
1 'polypeptide(L)'
;AVARFRTLRTAIGPVLSGLQSLPSVAWVPAAIIWFGLSDATIYTVVLLGAVPSIANGLVAGLDQVPPLFLRVGRTLGARGLASVRHVLLPAALPGYVAGLKQGWAFSWRSLMAAELIAISPDLGPGLGQLLEVGRELSDMSLVVAAILLILLVGIGIELFVFAPVERRILHGRGLAGGTR
;
A
#
# COMPACT_ATOMS: atom_id res chain seq x y z
N ALA A 1 -1.12 24.25 -11.79
CA ALA A 1 -1.06 22.81 -11.45
C ALA A 1 -0.19 22.55 -10.23
N VAL A 2 1.13 22.77 -10.27
CA VAL A 2 2.08 22.52 -9.16
C VAL A 2 1.70 23.22 -7.84
N ALA A 3 1.19 24.45 -7.91
CA ALA A 3 0.73 25.19 -6.72
C ALA A 3 -0.48 24.53 -6.01
N ARG A 4 -1.39 23.88 -6.76
CA ARG A 4 -2.60 23.24 -6.21
C ARG A 4 -2.25 21.96 -5.46
N PHE A 5 -1.26 21.21 -5.95
CA PHE A 5 -0.70 20.06 -5.24
C PHE A 5 0.03 20.47 -3.96
N ARG A 6 0.65 21.66 -3.93
CA ARG A 6 1.34 22.16 -2.73
C ARG A 6 0.37 22.50 -1.60
N THR A 7 -0.74 23.18 -1.89
CA THR A 7 -1.75 23.52 -0.87
C THR A 7 -2.47 22.28 -0.34
N LEU A 8 -2.83 21.35 -1.24
CA LEU A 8 -3.45 20.09 -0.85
C LEU A 8 -2.50 19.24 0.02
N ARG A 9 -1.21 19.21 -0.31
CA ARG A 9 -0.17 18.51 0.45
C ARG A 9 0.03 19.08 1.84
N THR A 10 0.02 20.41 2.00
CA THR A 10 0.19 21.03 3.33
C THR A 10 -0.97 20.72 4.28
N ALA A 11 -2.19 20.59 3.75
CA ALA A 11 -3.37 20.25 4.55
C ALA A 11 -3.47 18.75 4.87
N ILE A 12 -3.17 17.89 3.89
CA ILE A 12 -3.37 16.43 4.00
C ILE A 12 -2.16 15.73 4.62
N GLY A 13 -0.94 16.24 4.40
CA GLY A 13 0.31 15.62 4.87
C GLY A 13 0.33 15.30 6.37
N PRO A 14 0.01 16.25 7.26
CA PRO A 14 -0.04 16.00 8.70
C PRO A 14 -1.08 14.93 9.10
N VAL A 15 -2.23 14.91 8.42
CA VAL A 15 -3.29 13.93 8.67
C VAL A 15 -2.84 12.52 8.26
N LEU A 16 -2.23 12.37 7.08
CA LEU A 16 -1.71 11.08 6.63
C LEU A 16 -0.59 10.55 7.54
N SER A 17 0.30 11.44 7.98
CA SER A 17 1.35 11.07 8.94
C SER A 17 0.77 10.67 10.29
N GLY A 18 -0.24 11.38 10.78
CA GLY A 18 -0.94 11.02 12.03
C GLY A 18 -1.73 9.71 11.92
N LEU A 19 -2.29 9.40 10.76
CA LEU A 19 -2.94 8.10 10.51
C LEU A 19 -1.91 6.96 10.45
N GLN A 20 -0.69 7.21 9.96
CA GLN A 20 0.39 6.22 9.95
C GLN A 20 1.05 5.99 11.31
N SER A 21 1.04 6.97 12.21
CA SER A 21 1.64 6.80 13.54
C SER A 21 0.82 5.88 14.44
N LEU A 22 -0.49 5.79 14.19
CA LEU A 22 -1.39 4.87 14.87
C LEU A 22 -1.30 3.47 14.23
N PRO A 23 -1.04 2.42 15.01
CA PRO A 23 -1.14 1.05 14.53
C PRO A 23 -2.55 0.79 13.98
N SER A 24 -2.65 0.20 12.79
CA SER A 24 -3.94 -0.04 12.15
C SER A 24 -4.87 -0.94 12.98
N VAL A 25 -4.31 -1.86 13.77
CA VAL A 25 -5.06 -2.70 14.72
C VAL A 25 -5.87 -1.88 15.73
N ALA A 26 -5.40 -0.69 16.11
CA ALA A 26 -6.10 0.17 17.08
C ALA A 26 -7.44 0.70 16.52
N TRP A 27 -7.62 0.69 15.20
CA TRP A 27 -8.85 1.11 14.54
C TRP A 27 -9.92 0.02 14.48
N VAL A 28 -9.57 -1.24 14.74
CA VAL A 28 -10.50 -2.38 14.62
C VAL A 28 -11.75 -2.20 15.50
N PRO A 29 -11.64 -1.87 16.81
CA PRO A 29 -12.83 -1.70 17.65
C PRO A 29 -13.73 -0.55 17.20
N ALA A 30 -13.14 0.56 16.75
CA ALA A 30 -13.89 1.70 16.23
C ALA A 30 -14.64 1.33 14.93
N ALA A 31 -13.98 0.58 14.04
CA ALA A 31 -14.59 0.07 12.81
C ALA A 31 -15.76 -0.88 13.11
N ILE A 32 -15.62 -1.77 14.11
CA ILE A 32 -16.71 -2.65 14.55
C ILE A 32 -17.90 -1.84 15.09
N ILE A 33 -17.66 -0.77 15.86
CA ILE A 33 -18.75 0.08 16.38
C ILE A 33 -19.49 0.78 15.24
N TRP A 34 -18.77 1.25 14.21
CA TRP A 34 -19.38 1.97 13.08
C TRP A 34 -20.06 1.06 12.06
N PHE A 35 -19.47 -0.08 11.75
CA PHE A 35 -19.87 -0.94 10.63
C PHE A 35 -20.37 -2.32 11.06
N GLY A 36 -20.32 -2.64 12.34
CA GLY A 36 -20.66 -3.96 12.88
C GLY A 36 -19.64 -5.04 12.53
N LEU A 37 -20.02 -6.30 12.74
CA LEU A 37 -19.27 -7.46 12.28
C LEU A 37 -19.60 -7.74 10.81
N SER A 38 -19.00 -6.95 9.92
CA SER A 38 -19.25 -7.00 8.49
C SER A 38 -17.95 -6.87 7.67
N ASP A 39 -18.03 -7.18 6.38
CA ASP A 39 -16.95 -6.98 5.42
C ASP A 39 -16.40 -5.54 5.44
N ALA A 40 -17.29 -4.56 5.68
CA ALA A 40 -16.93 -3.15 5.71
C ALA A 40 -15.94 -2.81 6.84
N THR A 41 -16.00 -3.52 7.97
CA THR A 41 -15.02 -3.38 9.06
C THR A 41 -13.63 -3.79 8.58
N ILE A 42 -13.52 -4.97 7.95
CA ILE A 42 -12.25 -5.49 7.45
C ILE A 42 -11.70 -4.55 6.38
N TYR A 43 -12.52 -4.18 5.38
CA TYR A 43 -12.09 -3.26 4.32
C TYR A 43 -11.63 -1.92 4.87
N THR A 44 -12.31 -1.36 5.87
CA THR A 44 -11.94 -0.06 6.44
C THR A 44 -10.57 -0.11 7.09
N VAL A 45 -10.28 -1.13 7.92
CA VAL A 45 -9.00 -1.27 8.61
C VAL A 45 -7.85 -1.54 7.62
N VAL A 46 -8.12 -2.33 6.58
CA VAL A 46 -7.18 -2.61 5.48
C VAL A 46 -6.85 -1.32 4.72
N LEU A 47 -7.87 -0.54 4.33
CA LEU A 47 -7.70 0.70 3.59
C LEU A 47 -7.00 1.78 4.43
N LEU A 48 -7.32 1.89 5.73
CA LEU A 48 -6.65 2.81 6.64
C LEU A 48 -5.14 2.53 6.75
N GLY A 49 -4.73 1.26 6.70
CA GLY A 49 -3.31 0.89 6.66
C GLY A 49 -2.64 1.18 5.30
N ALA A 50 -3.33 0.91 4.20
CA ALA A 50 -2.76 1.03 2.86
C ALA A 50 -2.69 2.47 2.33
N VAL A 51 -3.81 3.21 2.43
CA VAL A 51 -4.01 4.48 1.72
C VAL A 51 -2.95 5.53 2.06
N PRO A 52 -2.59 5.78 3.33
CA PRO A 52 -1.56 6.76 3.65
C PRO A 52 -0.20 6.41 3.04
N SER A 53 0.15 5.13 3.02
CA SER A 53 1.43 4.64 2.49
C SER A 53 1.51 4.80 0.98
N ILE A 54 0.41 4.50 0.28
CA ILE A 54 0.30 4.68 -1.17
C ILE A 54 0.36 6.17 -1.52
N ALA A 55 -0.39 6.99 -0.80
CA ALA A 55 -0.41 8.44 -0.99
C ALA A 55 0.98 9.06 -0.76
N ASN A 56 1.65 8.69 0.33
CA ASN A 56 3.00 9.18 0.64
C ASN A 56 4.03 8.73 -0.40
N GLY A 57 3.96 7.48 -0.88
CA GLY A 57 4.84 7.02 -1.95
C GLY A 57 4.61 7.75 -3.28
N LEU A 58 3.36 8.06 -3.62
CA LEU A 58 3.05 8.90 -4.79
C LEU A 58 3.66 10.30 -4.64
N VAL A 59 3.44 10.96 -3.50
CA VAL A 59 3.97 12.30 -3.24
C VAL A 59 5.49 12.31 -3.26
N ALA A 60 6.14 11.37 -2.57
CA ALA A 60 7.59 11.21 -2.58
C ALA A 60 8.13 10.90 -3.97
N GLY A 61 7.42 10.10 -4.77
CA GLY A 61 7.77 9.81 -6.15
C GLY A 61 7.69 11.04 -7.05
N LEU A 62 6.70 11.91 -6.85
CA LEU A 62 6.56 13.19 -7.56
C LEU A 62 7.65 14.19 -7.17
N ASP A 63 7.98 14.30 -5.88
CA ASP A 63 8.98 15.24 -5.37
C ASP A 63 10.41 14.83 -5.78
N GLN A 64 10.66 13.55 -6.04
CA GLN A 64 11.94 13.04 -6.55
C GLN A 64 12.13 13.24 -8.06
N VAL A 65 11.11 13.69 -8.82
CA VAL A 65 11.25 13.90 -10.26
C VAL A 65 12.21 15.08 -10.54
N PRO A 66 13.34 14.85 -11.24
CA PRO A 66 14.24 15.93 -11.61
C PRO A 66 13.53 17.07 -12.36
N PRO A 67 13.74 18.35 -11.98
CA PRO A 67 13.13 19.49 -12.66
C PRO A 67 13.43 19.54 -14.17
N LEU A 68 14.52 18.91 -14.59
CA LEU A 68 14.92 18.78 -16.00
C LEU A 68 13.84 18.12 -16.86
N PHE A 69 13.19 17.05 -16.39
CA PHE A 69 12.14 16.37 -17.14
C PHE A 69 10.98 17.32 -17.45
N LEU A 70 10.60 18.17 -16.50
CA LEU A 70 9.55 19.17 -16.69
C LEU A 70 9.98 20.28 -17.65
N ARG A 71 11.25 20.69 -17.64
CA ARG A 71 11.79 21.69 -18.58
C ARG A 71 11.80 21.15 -20.01
N VAL A 72 12.32 19.94 -20.22
CA VAL A 72 12.36 19.27 -21.53
C VAL A 72 10.94 18.99 -22.04
N GLY A 73 10.03 18.53 -21.17
CA GLY A 73 8.63 18.35 -21.55
C GLY A 73 8.01 19.65 -22.08
N ARG A 74 8.30 20.80 -21.44
CA ARG A 74 7.79 22.10 -21.89
C ARG A 74 8.37 22.55 -23.23
N THR A 75 9.65 22.30 -23.49
CA THR A 75 10.27 22.63 -24.79
C THR A 75 9.71 21.76 -25.91
N LEU A 76 9.30 20.52 -25.61
CA LEU A 76 8.60 19.61 -26.52
C LEU A 76 7.08 19.85 -26.61
N GLY A 77 6.57 20.94 -26.03
CA GLY A 77 5.15 21.31 -26.11
C GLY A 77 4.23 20.67 -25.07
N ALA A 78 4.73 19.82 -24.18
CA ALA A 78 3.92 19.24 -23.10
C ALA A 78 3.58 20.32 -22.06
N ARG A 79 2.33 20.82 -22.10
CA ARG A 79 1.77 21.81 -21.16
C ARG A 79 0.53 21.25 -20.45
N GLY A 80 0.26 21.74 -19.23
CA GLY A 80 -0.93 21.37 -18.46
C GLY A 80 -1.05 19.85 -18.22
N LEU A 81 -2.18 19.26 -18.63
CA LEU A 81 -2.47 17.83 -18.48
C LEU A 81 -1.51 16.94 -19.28
N ALA A 82 -1.02 17.40 -20.43
CA ALA A 82 -0.06 16.64 -21.23
C ALA A 82 1.26 16.44 -20.48
N SER A 83 1.72 17.46 -19.75
CA SER A 83 2.90 17.38 -18.88
C SER A 83 2.69 16.42 -17.71
N VAL A 84 1.49 16.42 -17.11
CA VAL A 84 1.18 15.48 -16.02
C VAL A 84 1.17 14.04 -16.52
N ARG A 85 0.45 13.76 -17.61
CA ARG A 85 0.26 12.41 -18.14
C ARG A 85 1.51 11.79 -18.76
N HIS A 86 2.30 12.57 -19.50
CA HIS A 86 3.43 12.03 -20.28
C HIS A 86 4.80 12.27 -19.64
N VAL A 87 4.91 13.17 -18.66
CA VAL A 87 6.20 13.49 -18.04
C VAL A 87 6.16 13.15 -16.56
N LEU A 88 5.25 13.78 -15.81
CA LEU A 88 5.26 13.72 -14.34
C LEU A 88 4.84 12.34 -13.81
N LEU A 89 3.69 11.82 -14.25
CA LEU A 89 3.20 10.51 -13.80
C LEU A 89 4.16 9.38 -14.17
N PRO A 90 4.62 9.26 -15.44
CA PRO A 90 5.58 8.24 -15.79
C PRO A 90 6.85 8.35 -14.98
N ALA A 91 7.37 9.56 -14.74
CA ALA A 91 8.59 9.79 -13.96
C ALA A 91 8.45 9.40 -12.48
N ALA A 92 7.28 9.59 -11.87
CA ALA A 92 7.00 9.25 -10.47
C ALA A 92 6.65 7.77 -10.22
N LEU A 93 6.46 6.96 -11.28
CA LEU A 93 6.05 5.54 -11.17
C LEU A 93 6.88 4.71 -10.18
N PRO A 94 8.23 4.76 -10.11
CA PRO A 94 8.99 3.97 -9.16
C PRO A 94 8.65 4.30 -7.71
N GLY A 95 8.53 5.60 -7.38
CA GLY A 95 8.14 6.03 -6.05
C GLY A 95 6.69 5.63 -5.71
N TYR A 96 5.80 5.69 -6.71
CA TYR A 96 4.44 5.19 -6.55
C TYR A 96 4.39 3.68 -6.27
N VAL A 97 5.17 2.86 -7.00
CA VAL A 97 5.25 1.41 -6.76
C VAL A 97 5.86 1.10 -5.40
N ALA A 98 6.87 1.85 -4.96
CA ALA A 98 7.37 1.74 -3.59
C ALA A 98 6.27 2.03 -2.54
N GLY A 99 5.44 3.06 -2.80
CA GLY A 99 4.24 3.35 -2.00
C GLY A 99 3.21 2.22 -1.99
N LEU A 100 2.96 1.60 -3.14
CA LEU A 100 2.06 0.45 -3.27
C LEU A 100 2.58 -0.76 -2.48
N LYS A 101 3.88 -1.05 -2.54
CA LYS A 101 4.51 -2.13 -1.78
C LYS A 101 4.42 -1.89 -0.27
N GLN A 102 4.64 -0.66 0.17
CA GLN A 102 4.47 -0.30 1.57
C GLN A 102 2.98 -0.41 1.99
N GLY A 103 2.07 0.07 1.14
CA GLY A 103 0.63 -0.03 1.37
C GLY A 103 0.15 -1.48 1.46
N TRP A 104 0.67 -2.37 0.61
CA TRP A 104 0.47 -3.81 0.70
C TRP A 104 0.94 -4.36 2.05
N ALA A 105 2.15 -4.03 2.47
CA ALA A 105 2.70 -4.53 3.72
C ALA A 105 1.88 -4.07 4.95
N PHE A 106 1.34 -2.85 4.93
CA PHE A 106 0.47 -2.37 6.01
C PHE A 106 -0.93 -2.99 5.94
N SER A 107 -1.55 -3.05 4.76
CA SER A 107 -2.86 -3.72 4.59
C SER A 107 -2.82 -5.18 4.97
N TRP A 108 -1.75 -5.90 4.65
CA TRP A 108 -1.58 -7.30 5.04
C TRP A 108 -1.60 -7.47 6.57
N ARG A 109 -0.85 -6.63 7.29
CA ARG A 109 -0.86 -6.64 8.77
C ARG A 109 -2.21 -6.22 9.35
N SER A 110 -2.84 -5.21 8.76
CA SER A 110 -4.19 -4.76 9.11
C SER A 110 -5.23 -5.86 8.94
N LEU A 111 -5.18 -6.59 7.82
CA LEU A 111 -6.11 -7.68 7.51
C LEU A 111 -6.01 -8.77 8.57
N MET A 112 -4.78 -9.22 8.89
CA MET A 112 -4.57 -10.23 9.92
C MET A 112 -5.11 -9.78 11.28
N ALA A 113 -4.86 -8.53 11.67
CA ALA A 113 -5.39 -7.98 12.92
C ALA A 113 -6.92 -7.88 12.92
N ALA A 114 -7.52 -7.52 11.79
CA ALA A 114 -8.97 -7.44 11.66
C ALA A 114 -9.62 -8.84 11.72
N GLU A 115 -9.06 -9.83 11.02
CA GLU A 115 -9.58 -11.21 11.01
C GLU A 115 -9.48 -11.92 12.37
N LEU A 116 -8.51 -11.53 13.21
CA LEU A 116 -8.39 -12.05 14.59
C LEU A 116 -9.54 -11.60 15.50
N ILE A 117 -10.16 -10.44 15.22
CA ILE A 117 -11.14 -9.80 16.11
C ILE A 117 -12.54 -9.83 15.50
N ALA A 118 -12.64 -9.60 14.20
CA ALA A 118 -13.89 -9.53 13.46
C ALA A 118 -14.07 -10.77 12.59
N ILE A 119 -15.24 -11.37 12.69
CA ILE A 119 -15.69 -12.44 11.81
C ILE A 119 -16.71 -11.84 10.86
N SER A 120 -16.47 -11.96 9.56
CA SER A 120 -17.47 -11.57 8.57
C SER A 120 -18.16 -12.80 7.98
N PRO A 121 -19.51 -12.84 7.93
CA PRO A 121 -20.25 -13.97 7.37
C PRO A 121 -19.97 -14.23 5.88
N ASP A 122 -19.78 -13.17 5.09
CA ASP A 122 -19.72 -13.25 3.63
C ASP A 122 -18.31 -13.59 3.10
N LEU A 123 -17.26 -13.10 3.78
CA LEU A 123 -15.86 -13.39 3.45
C LEU A 123 -15.42 -14.81 3.84
N GLY A 124 -16.15 -15.45 4.75
CA GLY A 124 -15.79 -16.76 5.30
C GLY A 124 -14.54 -16.72 6.21
N PRO A 125 -14.01 -17.89 6.59
CA PRO A 125 -12.91 -17.96 7.53
C PRO A 125 -11.57 -17.51 6.92
N GLY A 126 -10.97 -16.50 7.54
CA GLY A 126 -9.68 -15.93 7.15
C GLY A 126 -8.48 -16.68 7.75
N LEU A 127 -7.28 -16.35 7.27
CA LEU A 127 -6.04 -16.93 7.81
C LEU A 127 -5.78 -16.46 9.25
N GLY A 128 -6.20 -15.24 9.59
CA GLY A 128 -6.16 -14.76 10.98
C GLY A 128 -7.02 -15.61 11.91
N GLN A 129 -8.20 -16.03 11.45
CA GLN A 129 -9.07 -16.91 12.23
C GLN A 129 -8.51 -18.31 12.37
N LEU A 130 -7.87 -18.86 11.33
CA LEU A 130 -7.20 -20.16 11.43
C LEU A 130 -6.10 -20.15 12.50
N LEU A 131 -5.35 -19.05 12.58
CA LEU A 131 -4.36 -18.83 13.63
C LEU A 131 -5.01 -18.77 15.01
N GLU A 132 -6.13 -18.07 15.13
CA GLU A 132 -6.88 -17.94 16.39
C GLU A 132 -7.44 -19.29 16.85
N VAL A 133 -8.02 -20.08 15.96
CA VAL A 133 -8.51 -21.44 16.26
C VAL A 133 -7.37 -22.33 16.77
N GLY A 134 -6.20 -22.29 16.13
CA GLY A 134 -5.03 -23.02 16.63
C GLY A 134 -4.60 -22.57 18.03
N ARG A 135 -4.68 -21.27 18.30
CA ARG A 135 -4.39 -20.69 19.63
C ARG A 135 -5.40 -21.16 20.67
N GLU A 136 -6.69 -21.11 20.38
CA GLU A 136 -7.76 -21.55 21.29
C GLU A 136 -7.67 -23.04 21.62
N LEU A 137 -7.36 -23.87 20.61
CA LEU A 137 -7.17 -25.31 20.78
C LEU A 137 -5.81 -25.68 21.41
N SER A 138 -4.93 -24.70 21.62
CA SER A 138 -3.52 -24.92 22.02
C SER A 138 -2.78 -25.90 21.09
N ASP A 139 -3.20 -25.98 19.82
CA ASP A 139 -2.57 -26.83 18.80
C ASP A 139 -1.46 -26.05 18.11
N MET A 140 -0.23 -26.26 18.58
CA MET A 140 0.95 -25.61 18.02
C MET A 140 1.18 -25.99 16.55
N SER A 141 0.76 -27.19 16.12
CA SER A 141 0.90 -27.62 14.74
C SER A 141 0.04 -26.75 13.82
N LEU A 142 -1.20 -26.50 14.23
CA LEU A 142 -2.13 -25.64 13.50
C LEU A 142 -1.67 -24.17 13.48
N VAL A 143 -1.19 -23.66 14.62
CA VAL A 143 -0.62 -22.30 14.74
C VAL A 143 0.55 -22.13 13.77
N VAL A 144 1.51 -23.06 13.76
CA VAL A 144 2.68 -23.00 12.88
C VAL A 144 2.25 -23.10 11.41
N ALA A 145 1.31 -23.99 11.08
CA ALA A 145 0.78 -24.10 9.72
C ALA A 145 0.13 -22.78 9.24
N ALA A 146 -0.67 -22.14 10.08
CA ALA A 146 -1.29 -20.85 9.78
C ALA A 146 -0.23 -19.74 9.56
N ILE A 147 0.79 -19.66 10.43
CA ILE A 147 1.90 -18.70 10.28
C ILE A 147 2.65 -18.93 8.96
N LEU A 148 2.94 -20.17 8.61
CA LEU A 148 3.62 -20.50 7.34
C LEU A 148 2.78 -20.13 6.12
N LEU A 149 1.46 -20.35 6.16
CA LEU A 149 0.55 -19.93 5.09
C LEU A 149 0.52 -18.41 4.95
N ILE A 150 0.42 -17.67 6.06
CA ILE A 150 0.44 -16.20 6.07
C ILE A 150 1.76 -15.69 5.45
N LEU A 151 2.89 -16.28 5.83
CA LEU A 151 4.20 -15.94 5.27
C LEU A 151 4.27 -16.23 3.77
N LEU A 152 3.79 -17.40 3.35
CA LEU A 152 3.81 -17.84 1.95
C LEU A 152 2.99 -16.89 1.05
N VAL A 153 1.81 -16.46 1.50
CA VAL A 153 0.99 -15.48 0.77
C VAL A 153 1.71 -14.14 0.66
N GLY A 154 2.29 -13.65 1.77
CA GLY A 154 3.04 -12.38 1.78
C GLY A 154 4.23 -12.39 0.81
N ILE A 155 5.04 -13.46 0.85
CA ILE A 155 6.17 -13.66 -0.07
C ILE A 155 5.69 -13.86 -1.51
N GLY A 156 4.60 -14.60 -1.71
CA GLY A 156 4.03 -14.86 -3.02
C GLY A 156 3.65 -13.57 -3.74
N ILE A 157 2.95 -12.65 -3.06
CA ILE A 157 2.58 -11.36 -3.67
C ILE A 157 3.80 -10.50 -3.94
N GLU A 158 4.79 -10.48 -3.04
CA GLU A 158 6.05 -9.78 -3.27
C GLU A 158 6.78 -10.31 -4.53
N LEU A 159 6.90 -11.63 -4.65
CA LEU A 159 7.68 -12.27 -5.72
C LEU A 159 6.95 -12.31 -7.07
N PHE A 160 5.63 -12.52 -7.07
CA PHE A 160 4.84 -12.68 -8.30
C PHE A 160 4.19 -11.39 -8.79
N VAL A 161 4.02 -10.38 -7.92
CA VAL A 161 3.38 -9.10 -8.29
C VAL A 161 4.38 -7.96 -8.24
N PHE A 162 4.99 -7.67 -7.09
CA PHE A 162 5.83 -6.48 -6.94
C PHE A 162 7.18 -6.60 -7.66
N ALA A 163 7.89 -7.71 -7.50
CA ALA A 163 9.20 -7.90 -8.14
C ALA A 163 9.14 -7.83 -9.67
N PRO A 164 8.17 -8.43 -10.38
CA PRO A 164 8.04 -8.28 -11.83
C PRO A 164 7.68 -6.86 -12.26
N VAL A 165 6.81 -6.18 -11.51
CA VAL A 165 6.42 -4.78 -11.79
C VAL A 165 7.63 -3.85 -11.65
N GLU A 166 8.42 -3.99 -10.58
CA GLU A 166 9.62 -3.21 -10.34
C GLU A 166 10.66 -3.44 -11.45
N ARG A 167 10.93 -4.71 -11.79
CA ARG A 167 11.83 -5.06 -12.90
C ARG A 167 11.40 -4.41 -14.21
N ARG A 168 10.12 -4.50 -14.59
CA ARG A 168 9.60 -3.89 -15.83
C ARG A 168 9.81 -2.37 -15.85
N ILE A 169 9.60 -1.69 -14.72
CA ILE A 169 9.78 -0.24 -14.61
C ILE A 169 11.25 0.14 -14.72
N LEU A 170 12.16 -0.62 -14.12
CA LEU A 170 13.60 -0.38 -14.19
C LEU A 170 14.17 -0.67 -15.59
N HIS A 171 13.74 -1.76 -16.22
CA HIS A 171 14.12 -2.10 -17.60
C HIS A 171 13.67 -1.03 -18.60
N GLY A 172 12.44 -0.54 -18.49
CA GLY A 172 11.92 0.54 -19.34
C GLY A 172 12.66 1.89 -19.20
N ARG A 173 13.54 2.03 -18.20
CA ARG A 173 14.33 3.23 -17.93
C ARG A 173 15.83 3.06 -18.16
N GLY A 174 16.26 1.90 -18.67
CA GLY A 174 17.68 1.61 -18.93
C GLY A 174 18.54 1.38 -17.68
N LEU A 175 17.93 1.28 -16.49
CA LEU A 175 18.64 1.05 -15.22
C LEU A 175 18.91 -0.43 -14.93
N ALA A 176 18.48 -1.33 -15.82
CA ALA A 176 18.72 -2.77 -15.69
C ALA A 176 20.01 -3.25 -16.37
N GLY A 177 20.83 -2.34 -16.92
CA GLY A 177 22.08 -2.64 -17.61
C GLY A 177 23.27 -2.02 -16.89
N GLY A 178 23.67 -2.59 -15.76
CA GLY A 178 24.75 -2.05 -14.94
C GLY A 178 25.43 -3.04 -14.02
N THR A 179 25.37 -4.35 -14.29
CA THR A 179 26.31 -5.32 -13.71
C THR A 179 26.82 -6.20 -14.84
N ARG A 180 28.06 -5.90 -15.24
CA ARG A 180 28.96 -6.90 -15.83
C ARG A 180 29.20 -8.00 -14.80
#